data_AF-A0A1W9GZT4-F1
#
_entry.id   AF-A0A1W9GZT4-F1
#
_cell.length_a   1.000
_cell.length_b   1.000
_cell.length_c   1.000
_cell.angle_alpha   90.00
_cell.angle_beta   90.00
_cell.angle_gamma   90.00
#
_symmetry.space_group_name_H-M   'P 1'
#
loop_
_entity.id
_entity.type
_entity.pdbx_description
1 polymer ?
#
loop_
_entity_poly.entity_id
_entity_poly.type
_entity_poly.pdbx_seq_one_letter_code
_entity_poly.pdbx_strand_id
1 'polypeptide(L)'
;MIAPTYSKHAGVAFDEQGCDWVMIPKYPLPEKWRQRWCSLLILFPEAYPLTPPIGFYLNRRFTLSGGGEDRHLVGFGAHNAPDLREQGWHWYCVRIREGAGGWRPSPDYRKPDNLWTFLAMVREALTNEY
;
A
#
# COMPACT_ATOMS: atom_id res chain seq x y z
N MET A 1 17.35 -19.79 -13.73
CA MET A 1 18.08 -18.65 -13.17
C MET A 1 17.12 -17.47 -13.12
N ILE A 2 16.65 -17.05 -11.93
CA ILE A 2 15.90 -15.79 -11.78
C ILE A 2 16.97 -14.70 -11.73
N ALA A 3 17.30 -14.14 -12.89
CA ALA A 3 18.26 -13.06 -13.07
C ALA A 3 17.66 -11.71 -12.57
N PRO A 4 18.49 -10.71 -12.25
CA PRO A 4 18.11 -9.57 -11.42
C PRO A 4 17.13 -8.66 -12.19
N THR A 5 15.90 -8.56 -11.71
CA THR A 5 15.05 -7.42 -11.99
C THR A 5 14.13 -7.19 -10.81
N TYR A 6 14.61 -6.39 -9.86
CA TYR A 6 13.78 -5.71 -8.88
C TYR A 6 12.99 -4.63 -9.62
N SER A 7 11.84 -5.02 -10.19
CA SER A 7 10.88 -4.18 -10.93
C SER A 7 11.41 -3.59 -12.26
N LYS A 8 10.76 -3.91 -13.38
CA LYS A 8 11.09 -3.40 -14.72
C LYS A 8 10.99 -1.88 -14.87
N HIS A 9 10.57 -1.15 -13.85
CA HIS A 9 10.10 0.23 -14.01
C HIS A 9 10.58 1.25 -12.97
N ALA A 10 11.02 0.90 -11.75
CA ALA A 10 11.63 1.86 -10.81
C ALA A 10 12.27 1.27 -9.52
N GLY A 11 12.45 -0.05 -9.40
CA GLY A 11 12.86 -0.65 -8.12
C GLY A 11 11.83 -0.49 -7.00
N VAL A 12 12.32 -0.59 -5.76
CA VAL A 12 11.65 -0.24 -4.50
C VAL A 12 12.62 0.55 -3.64
N ALA A 13 12.13 1.49 -2.84
CA ALA A 13 12.89 2.12 -1.77
C ALA A 13 12.31 1.66 -0.44
N PHE A 14 13.11 1.46 0.59
CA PHE A 14 12.63 1.04 1.90
C PHE A 14 13.55 1.58 2.98
N ASP A 15 13.03 1.64 4.20
CA ASP A 15 13.80 1.98 5.37
C ASP A 15 14.68 0.80 5.80
N GLU A 16 16.00 0.92 5.60
CA GLU A 16 16.97 -0.11 5.98
C GLU A 16 17.27 -0.13 7.49
N GLN A 17 16.93 0.93 8.23
CA GLN A 17 17.26 1.05 9.65
C GLN A 17 16.10 0.58 10.54
N GLY A 18 14.93 1.19 10.38
CA GLY A 18 13.74 0.89 11.20
C GLY A 18 12.85 -0.20 10.61
N CYS A 19 12.99 -0.49 9.32
CA CYS A 19 12.03 -1.29 8.56
C CYS A 19 10.59 -0.72 8.62
N ASP A 20 10.44 0.60 8.79
CA ASP A 20 9.14 1.24 9.05
C ASP A 20 8.28 1.40 7.79
N TRP A 21 8.89 1.39 6.60
CA TRP A 21 8.17 1.61 5.35
C TRP A 21 8.85 1.01 4.12
N VAL A 22 8.03 0.77 3.09
CA VAL A 22 8.47 0.50 1.72
C VAL A 22 7.71 1.38 0.75
N MET A 23 8.42 1.91 -0.25
CA MET A 23 7.87 2.70 -1.34
C MET A 23 8.12 1.99 -2.68
N ILE A 24 7.06 1.88 -3.48
CA ILE A 24 7.10 1.47 -4.88
C ILE A 24 6.94 2.74 -5.72
N PRO A 25 8.01 3.30 -6.33
CA PRO A 25 7.95 4.61 -6.97
C PRO A 25 7.03 4.66 -8.20
N LYS A 26 6.83 3.52 -8.86
CA LYS A 26 6.05 3.37 -10.09
C LYS A 26 5.07 2.21 -9.98
N TYR A 27 4.12 2.34 -9.07
CA TYR A 27 3.02 1.40 -8.88
C TYR A 27 1.95 1.59 -9.97
N PRO A 28 1.48 0.51 -10.61
CA PRO A 28 0.44 0.56 -11.64
C PRO A 28 -0.95 0.82 -11.03
N LEU A 29 -1.56 1.96 -11.37
CA LEU A 29 -2.97 2.20 -11.06
C LEU A 29 -3.89 1.42 -12.03
N PRO A 30 -5.01 0.84 -11.56
CA PRO A 30 -6.04 0.22 -12.40
C PRO A 30 -6.76 1.20 -13.34
N GLU A 31 -7.54 0.68 -14.31
CA GLU A 31 -8.21 1.48 -15.35
C GLU A 31 -9.25 2.48 -14.81
N LYS A 32 -9.75 2.27 -13.58
CA LYS A 32 -10.67 3.23 -12.94
C LYS A 32 -10.05 4.61 -12.72
N TRP A 33 -8.71 4.71 -12.75
CA TRP A 33 -7.96 5.95 -12.55
C TRP A 33 -7.51 6.57 -13.87
N ARG A 34 -7.52 7.90 -13.94
CA ARG A 34 -7.07 8.64 -15.13
C ARG A 34 -5.56 8.50 -15.39
N GLN A 35 -4.77 8.34 -14.33
CA GLN A 35 -3.32 8.19 -14.40
C GLN A 35 -2.93 6.71 -14.33
N ARG A 36 -1.93 6.31 -15.12
CA ARG A 36 -1.44 4.93 -15.16
C ARG A 36 -0.53 4.57 -13.98
N TRP A 37 0.19 5.54 -13.43
CA TRP A 37 1.27 5.31 -12.47
C TRP A 37 1.16 6.23 -11.26
N CYS A 38 1.48 5.71 -10.09
CA CYS A 38 1.67 6.46 -8.86
C CYS A 38 2.92 6.00 -8.12
N SER A 39 3.33 6.77 -7.11
CA SER A 39 4.19 6.23 -6.06
C SER A 39 3.29 5.76 -4.92
N LEU A 40 3.54 4.53 -4.46
CA LEU A 40 2.81 3.87 -3.39
C LEU A 40 3.74 3.70 -2.19
N LEU A 41 3.37 4.24 -1.04
CA LEU A 41 4.11 4.09 0.22
C LEU A 41 3.29 3.20 1.16
N ILE A 42 3.89 2.14 1.70
CA ILE A 42 3.27 1.23 2.68
C ILE A 42 4.00 1.42 4.00
N LEU A 43 3.24 1.58 5.09
CA LEU A 43 3.79 1.69 6.44
C LEU A 43 3.65 0.38 7.20
N PHE A 44 4.68 0.04 7.96
CA PHE A 44 4.73 -1.13 8.82
C PHE A 44 4.70 -0.71 10.30
N PRO A 45 4.00 -1.46 11.16
CA PRO A 45 4.26 -1.41 12.59
C PRO A 45 5.54 -2.20 12.92
N GLU A 46 6.16 -1.89 14.05
CA GLU A 46 7.33 -2.61 14.59
C GLU A 46 7.09 -4.14 14.69
N ALA A 47 5.86 -4.55 14.99
CA ALA A 47 5.48 -5.95 15.12
C ALA A 47 5.27 -6.67 13.77
N TYR A 48 5.42 -6.02 12.62
CA TYR A 48 5.33 -6.69 11.32
C TYR A 48 6.42 -7.79 11.20
N PRO A 49 6.10 -9.01 10.69
CA PRO A 49 4.84 -9.42 10.06
C PRO A 49 3.80 -10.04 11.01
N LEU A 50 4.01 -10.06 12.34
CA LEU A 50 3.02 -10.58 13.29
C LEU A 50 1.70 -9.82 13.24
N THR A 51 1.76 -8.52 12.97
CA THR A 51 0.60 -7.67 12.65
C THR A 51 0.66 -7.22 11.19
N PRO A 52 -0.48 -6.91 10.55
CA PRO A 52 -0.48 -6.40 9.19
C PRO A 52 0.22 -5.04 9.09
N PRO A 53 0.61 -4.62 7.87
CA PRO A 53 0.99 -3.23 7.61
C PRO A 53 -0.14 -2.27 8.02
N ILE A 54 0.22 -1.06 8.47
CA ILE A 54 -0.71 -0.06 8.99
C ILE A 54 -1.68 0.39 7.89
N GLY A 55 -1.17 0.56 6.68
CA GLY A 55 -1.91 1.02 5.51
C GLY A 55 -0.97 1.57 4.44
N PHE A 56 -1.50 2.39 3.54
CA PHE A 56 -0.71 2.94 2.44
C PHE A 56 -1.13 4.35 2.03
N TYR A 57 -0.19 5.04 1.39
CA TYR A 57 -0.37 6.37 0.81
C TYR A 57 -0.14 6.37 -0.70
N LEU A 58 -0.80 7.30 -1.37
CA LEU A 58 -0.55 7.69 -2.75
C LEU A 58 0.10 9.08 -2.79
N ASN A 59 0.99 9.33 -3.75
CA ASN A 59 1.77 10.57 -3.85
C ASN A 59 1.03 11.80 -4.40
N ARG A 60 -0.29 11.75 -4.49
CA ARG A 60 -1.20 12.85 -4.83
C ARG A 60 -2.64 12.39 -4.69
N ARG A 61 -3.58 13.32 -4.78
CA ARG A 61 -4.98 12.99 -5.08
C ARG A 61 -5.14 12.64 -6.56
N PHE A 62 -5.53 11.40 -6.82
CA PHE A 62 -5.77 10.91 -8.18
C PHE A 62 -7.24 11.07 -8.56
N THR A 63 -7.47 11.34 -9.85
CA THR A 63 -8.83 11.48 -10.39
C THR A 63 -9.29 10.19 -11.03
N LEU A 64 -10.55 9.82 -10.83
CA LEU A 64 -11.17 8.71 -11.53
C LEU A 64 -11.33 9.04 -13.03
N SER A 65 -11.33 8.01 -13.88
CA SER A 65 -11.48 8.14 -15.33
C SER A 65 -12.84 8.75 -15.72
N GLY A 66 -13.89 8.48 -14.93
CA GLY A 66 -15.21 9.11 -15.07
C GLY A 66 -15.33 10.52 -14.48
N GLY A 67 -14.26 11.06 -13.91
CA GLY A 67 -14.25 12.32 -13.15
C GLY A 67 -14.44 12.11 -11.64
N GLY A 68 -14.03 13.11 -10.84
CA GLY A 68 -14.07 13.05 -9.37
C GLY A 68 -12.86 12.37 -8.72
N GLU A 69 -12.92 12.22 -7.40
CA GLU A 69 -11.92 11.53 -6.55
C GLU A 69 -12.53 10.26 -5.94
N ASP A 70 -11.69 9.29 -5.61
CA ASP A 70 -12.12 8.10 -4.84
C ASP A 70 -12.35 8.49 -3.36
N ARG A 71 -13.49 8.07 -2.79
CA ARG A 71 -13.90 8.42 -1.42
C ARG A 71 -12.95 7.92 -0.33
N HIS A 72 -12.17 6.86 -0.61
CA HIS A 72 -11.21 6.30 0.33
C HIS A 72 -9.89 7.05 0.33
N LEU A 73 -9.64 7.93 -0.64
CA LEU A 73 -8.46 8.78 -0.68
C LEU A 73 -8.64 10.00 0.23
N VAL A 74 -8.42 9.77 1.52
CA VAL A 74 -8.67 10.76 2.57
C VAL A 74 -7.41 11.59 2.86
N GLY A 75 -7.63 12.87 3.14
CA GLY A 75 -6.58 13.82 3.49
C GLY A 75 -6.19 13.80 4.96
N PHE A 76 -6.16 12.65 5.62
CA PHE A 76 -5.63 12.51 6.98
C PHE A 76 -5.21 11.05 7.23
N GLY A 77 -4.15 10.83 8.00
CA GLY A 77 -3.74 9.49 8.42
C GLY A 77 -4.80 8.85 9.33
N ALA A 78 -5.08 7.56 9.14
CA ALA A 78 -5.92 6.77 10.04
C ALA A 78 -5.08 5.67 10.71
N HIS A 79 -5.61 5.03 11.76
CA HIS A 79 -4.94 3.90 12.43
C HIS A 79 -3.53 4.23 12.97
N ASN A 80 -3.35 5.42 13.56
CA ASN A 80 -2.06 5.95 14.04
C ASN A 80 -1.00 6.20 12.96
N ALA A 81 -1.39 6.21 11.69
CA ALA A 81 -0.48 6.59 10.61
C ALA A 81 -0.16 8.10 10.66
N PRO A 82 1.09 8.52 10.41
CA PRO A 82 1.51 9.92 10.43
C PRO A 82 0.77 10.76 9.39
N ASP A 83 0.57 12.04 9.67
CA ASP A 83 0.10 12.98 8.66
C ASP A 83 1.26 13.36 7.74
N LEU A 84 1.21 12.90 6.49
CA LEU A 84 2.25 13.10 5.50
C LEU A 84 1.84 14.06 4.36
N ARG A 85 0.77 14.84 4.57
CA ARG A 85 0.21 15.72 3.54
C ARG A 85 1.18 16.78 3.06
N GLU A 86 1.94 17.37 3.98
CA GLU A 86 2.94 18.41 3.64
C GLU A 86 4.06 17.84 2.76
N GLN A 87 4.28 16.53 2.81
CA GLN A 87 5.22 15.81 1.94
C GLN A 87 4.55 15.26 0.67
N GLY A 88 3.29 15.63 0.40
CA GLY A 88 2.55 15.24 -0.81
C GLY A 88 1.93 13.84 -0.77
N TRP A 89 1.86 13.21 0.40
CA TRP A 89 1.28 11.88 0.57
C TRP A 89 -0.17 11.96 1.06
N HIS A 90 -1.01 11.09 0.49
CA HIS A 90 -2.45 11.02 0.77
C HIS A 90 -2.82 9.60 1.18
N TRP A 91 -3.43 9.47 2.36
CA TRP A 91 -3.80 8.18 2.91
C TRP A 91 -4.93 7.56 2.11
N TYR A 92 -4.82 6.26 1.83
CA TYR A 92 -5.92 5.49 1.26
C TYR A 92 -6.51 4.59 2.34
N CYS A 93 -7.74 4.88 2.73
CA CYS A 93 -8.40 4.21 3.85
C CYS A 93 -8.78 2.77 3.46
N VAL A 94 -8.08 1.80 4.02
CA VAL A 94 -8.40 0.38 3.95
C VAL A 94 -8.33 -0.21 5.35
N ARG A 95 -9.28 -1.09 5.67
CA ARG A 95 -9.29 -1.81 6.95
C ARG A 95 -9.03 -3.29 6.71
N ILE A 96 -7.99 -3.80 7.35
CA ILE A 96 -7.81 -5.24 7.49
C ILE A 96 -8.71 -5.70 8.64
N ARG A 97 -9.54 -6.71 8.36
CA ARG A 97 -10.48 -7.25 9.33
C ARG A 97 -9.72 -7.88 10.51
N GLU A 98 -10.26 -7.73 11.71
CA GLU A 98 -9.76 -8.43 12.90
C GLU A 98 -10.42 -9.81 13.04
N GLY A 99 -9.69 -10.77 13.63
CA GLY A 99 -10.21 -12.10 13.94
C GLY A 99 -10.36 -13.02 12.72
N ALA A 100 -11.45 -13.80 12.67
CA ALA A 100 -11.65 -14.79 11.62
C ALA A 100 -11.75 -14.16 10.23
N GLY A 101 -10.76 -14.46 9.37
CA GLY A 101 -10.65 -13.90 8.02
C GLY A 101 -9.77 -12.64 7.94
N GLY A 102 -9.14 -12.24 9.04
CA GLY A 102 -8.11 -11.21 9.10
C GLY A 102 -6.70 -11.71 8.78
N TRP A 103 -5.70 -10.85 9.04
CA TRP A 103 -4.28 -11.16 8.88
C TRP A 103 -3.85 -12.40 9.67
N ARG A 104 -3.20 -13.34 9.00
CA ARG A 104 -2.68 -14.58 9.61
C ARG A 104 -1.19 -14.64 9.41
N PRO A 105 -0.35 -14.29 10.41
CA PRO A 105 1.10 -14.37 10.32
C PRO A 105 1.62 -15.79 10.54
N SER A 106 2.81 -16.12 10.02
CA SER A 106 3.57 -17.31 10.40
C SER A 106 5.07 -17.08 10.14
N PRO A 107 5.92 -17.81 10.88
CA PRO A 107 7.37 -17.75 10.69
C PRO A 107 7.84 -18.33 9.35
N ASP A 108 7.05 -19.16 8.67
CA ASP A 108 7.35 -19.55 7.29
C ASP A 108 6.94 -18.41 6.34
N TYR A 109 7.93 -17.66 5.85
CA TYR A 109 7.71 -16.55 4.93
C TYR A 109 7.02 -16.96 3.61
N ARG A 110 6.99 -18.26 3.29
CA ARG A 110 6.25 -18.79 2.12
C ARG A 110 4.80 -19.17 2.46
N LYS A 111 4.44 -19.25 3.75
CA LYS A 111 3.13 -19.65 4.27
C LYS A 111 2.93 -18.96 5.63
N PRO A 112 2.47 -17.70 5.70
CA PRO A 112 1.12 -17.23 5.31
C PRO A 112 1.12 -15.72 4.89
N ASP A 113 0.17 -14.89 5.37
CA ASP A 113 0.05 -13.48 5.01
C ASP A 113 1.33 -12.69 5.21
N ASN A 114 1.72 -11.98 4.16
CA ASN A 114 2.96 -11.21 4.07
C ASN A 114 2.75 -10.00 3.14
N LEU A 115 3.83 -9.29 2.78
CA LEU A 115 3.76 -8.10 1.94
C LEU A 115 3.02 -8.36 0.61
N TRP A 116 3.13 -9.56 0.04
CA TRP A 116 2.41 -9.92 -1.18
C TRP A 116 0.89 -9.99 -0.96
N THR A 117 0.43 -10.52 0.18
CA THR A 117 -0.99 -10.47 0.55
C THR A 117 -1.45 -9.03 0.65
N PHE A 118 -0.66 -8.18 1.32
CA PHE A 118 -1.03 -6.77 1.46
C PHE A 118 -1.07 -6.04 0.11
N LEU A 119 -0.12 -6.28 -0.78
CA LEU A 119 -0.12 -5.73 -2.15
C LEU A 119 -1.32 -6.21 -2.97
N ALA A 120 -1.76 -7.46 -2.79
CA ALA A 120 -2.98 -7.95 -3.41
C ALA A 120 -4.21 -7.18 -2.91
N MET A 121 -4.27 -6.88 -1.61
CA MET A 121 -5.32 -6.04 -1.01
C MET A 121 -5.26 -4.59 -1.51
N VAL A 122 -4.08 -3.98 -1.63
CA VAL A 122 -3.90 -2.65 -2.23
C VAL A 122 -4.45 -2.62 -3.66
N ARG A 123 -4.10 -3.61 -4.48
CA ARG A 123 -4.63 -3.72 -5.84
C ARG A 123 -6.15 -3.82 -5.84
N GLU A 124 -6.70 -4.66 -4.97
CA GLU A 124 -8.14 -4.87 -4.85
C GLU A 124 -8.87 -3.57 -4.46
N ALA A 125 -8.39 -2.88 -3.43
CA ALA A 125 -8.95 -1.60 -2.98
C ALA A 125 -8.87 -0.52 -4.07
N LEU A 126 -7.76 -0.45 -4.79
CA LEU A 126 -7.59 0.49 -5.91
C LEU A 126 -8.37 0.09 -7.17
N THR A 127 -8.95 -1.12 -7.23
CA THR A 127 -9.71 -1.61 -8.39
C THR A 127 -11.21 -1.54 -8.15
N ASN A 128 -11.67 -1.93 -6.97
CA ASN A 128 -13.09 -2.10 -6.66
C ASN A 128 -13.62 -0.98 -5.75
N GLU A 129 -14.95 -0.81 -5.77
CA GLU A 129 -15.64 0.03 -4.80
C GLU A 129 -16.16 -0.87 -3.67
N TYR A 130 -15.69 -0.59 -2.45
CA TYR A 130 -16.25 -1.14 -1.20
C TYR A 130 -16.90 -0.02 -0.42
#